data_AF-A0A1G8CUP9-F1
#
_entry.id   AF-A0A1G8CUP9-F1
#
_cell.length_a   1.000
_cell.length_b   1.000
_cell.length_c   1.000
_cell.angle_alpha   90.00
_cell.angle_beta   90.00
_cell.angle_gamma   90.00
#
_symmetry.space_group_name_H-M   'P 1'
#
loop_
_entity.id
_entity.type
_entity.pdbx_description
1 polymer ?
#
loop_
_entity_poly.entity_id
_entity_poly.type
_entity_poly.pdbx_seq_one_letter_code
_entity_poly.pdbx_strand_id
1 'polypeptide(L)'
;GFHGLSHSYASRRATELAGMPDARVVSCHLGAGASLAAVRDGRSVDTTMGFTPLAGLVMASRSGDVDPGLLVWLLKAGLSVEELEDGLEHHSGLTGLTGTGDMREVRAAAESGHHDAVLALEIYTHRLRQAISAMAASLGGVDLLVFTGGVGENDATLRNDVVNGLAFLGIKQVHVVRAREDLEIAGRTRAALRQ
;
A
#
# COMPACT_ATOMS: atom_id res chain seq x y z
N GLY A 1 9.76 -7.46 2.46
CA GLY A 1 9.10 -6.14 2.51
C GLY A 1 9.03 -5.59 3.92
N PHE A 2 8.45 -4.39 4.04
CA PHE A 2 8.43 -3.57 5.25
C PHE A 2 6.99 -3.46 5.81
N HIS A 3 6.74 -2.55 6.75
CA HIS A 3 5.47 -2.39 7.47
C HIS A 3 4.97 -3.66 8.18
N GLY A 4 5.87 -4.60 8.51
CA GLY A 4 5.50 -5.91 9.06
C GLY A 4 4.74 -5.86 10.38
N LEU A 5 5.01 -4.86 11.24
CA LEU A 5 4.25 -4.64 12.48
C LEU A 5 2.79 -4.26 12.18
N SER A 6 2.59 -3.36 11.21
CA SER A 6 1.28 -2.89 10.79
C SER A 6 0.48 -4.02 10.14
N HIS A 7 1.09 -4.74 9.18
CA HIS A 7 0.47 -5.88 8.51
C HIS A 7 0.10 -7.00 9.50
N SER A 8 1.01 -7.35 10.42
CA SER A 8 0.78 -8.36 11.47
C SER A 8 -0.42 -8.00 12.36
N TYR A 9 -0.49 -6.75 12.81
CA TYR A 9 -1.59 -6.28 13.64
C TYR A 9 -2.92 -6.24 12.86
N ALA A 10 -2.91 -5.62 11.67
CA ALA A 10 -4.10 -5.41 10.87
C ALA A 10 -4.73 -6.72 10.40
N SER A 11 -3.93 -7.69 9.92
CA SER A 11 -4.44 -8.97 9.47
C SER A 11 -5.05 -9.77 10.62
N ARG A 12 -4.35 -9.86 11.76
CA ARG A 12 -4.84 -10.56 12.95
C ARG A 12 -6.14 -9.94 13.46
N ARG A 13 -6.17 -8.61 13.56
CA ARG A 13 -7.37 -7.91 14.04
C ARG A 13 -8.55 -8.08 13.09
N ALA A 14 -8.32 -8.06 11.78
CA ALA A 14 -9.39 -8.29 10.80
C ALA A 14 -9.95 -9.70 10.88
N THR A 15 -9.12 -10.74 11.05
CA THR A 15 -9.59 -12.12 11.22
C THR A 15 -10.42 -12.29 12.50
N GLU A 16 -10.04 -11.63 13.60
CA GLU A 16 -10.82 -11.59 14.84
C GLU A 16 -12.18 -10.92 14.65
N LEU A 17 -12.21 -9.74 14.00
CA LEU A 17 -13.42 -8.98 13.72
C LEU A 17 -14.38 -9.72 12.79
N ALA A 18 -13.83 -10.42 11.80
CA ALA A 18 -14.61 -11.20 10.84
C ALA A 18 -15.13 -12.52 11.41
N GLY A 19 -14.57 -13.01 12.53
CA GLY A 19 -14.82 -14.37 13.02
C GLY A 19 -14.28 -15.45 12.08
N MET A 20 -13.20 -15.16 11.34
CA MET A 20 -12.63 -16.02 10.29
C MET A 20 -11.12 -16.21 10.52
N PRO A 21 -10.70 -17.09 11.44
CA PRO A 21 -9.28 -17.25 11.81
C PRO A 21 -8.39 -17.73 10.65
N ASP A 22 -8.94 -18.53 9.74
CA ASP A 22 -8.19 -19.14 8.61
C ASP A 22 -8.38 -18.36 7.29
N ALA A 23 -8.82 -17.11 7.36
CA ALA A 23 -9.09 -16.32 6.17
C ALA A 23 -7.81 -15.98 5.39
N ARG A 24 -7.91 -15.93 4.06
CA ARG A 24 -6.90 -15.32 3.19
C ARG A 24 -7.08 -13.81 3.21
N VAL A 25 -6.08 -13.09 3.71
CA VAL A 25 -6.16 -11.65 3.96
C VAL A 25 -5.20 -10.91 3.04
N VAL A 26 -5.71 -9.90 2.34
CA VAL A 26 -4.87 -8.86 1.75
C VAL A 26 -4.91 -7.66 2.68
N SER A 27 -3.77 -7.32 3.29
CA SER A 27 -3.60 -6.13 4.13
C SER A 27 -3.01 -4.99 3.30
N CYS A 28 -3.69 -3.85 3.28
CA CYS A 28 -3.32 -2.63 2.59
C CYS A 28 -2.92 -1.55 3.61
N HIS A 29 -1.62 -1.40 3.85
CA HIS A 29 -1.09 -0.28 4.62
C HIS A 29 -0.86 0.90 3.68
N LEU A 30 -1.73 1.91 3.75
CA LEU A 30 -1.69 3.07 2.86
C LEU A 30 -1.43 4.33 3.70
N GLY A 31 -0.22 4.88 3.58
CA GLY A 31 0.19 6.15 4.18
C GLY A 31 1.14 6.90 3.26
N ALA A 32 2.02 7.74 3.82
CA ALA A 32 3.06 8.40 3.04
C ALA A 32 4.01 7.38 2.37
N GLY A 33 4.28 6.26 3.06
CA GLY A 33 4.70 5.01 2.45
C GLY A 33 3.53 4.03 2.36
N ALA A 34 3.49 3.23 1.30
CA ALA A 34 2.39 2.30 1.08
C ALA A 34 2.90 0.91 0.69
N SER A 35 2.34 -0.13 1.31
CA SER A 35 2.62 -1.52 0.94
C SER A 35 1.42 -2.42 1.17
N LEU A 36 1.39 -3.52 0.43
CA LEU A 36 0.45 -4.60 0.66
C LEU A 36 1.17 -5.84 1.22
N ALA A 37 0.41 -6.68 1.91
CA ALA A 37 0.83 -8.03 2.28
C ALA A 37 -0.30 -9.03 2.03
N ALA A 38 0.05 -10.15 1.41
CA ALA A 38 -0.77 -11.35 1.34
C ALA A 38 -0.51 -12.19 2.59
N VAL A 39 -1.54 -12.46 3.39
CA VAL A 39 -1.42 -13.18 4.66
C VAL A 39 -2.34 -14.40 4.65
N ARG A 40 -1.76 -15.56 4.96
CA ARG A 40 -2.46 -16.84 5.09
C ARG A 40 -2.05 -17.52 6.40
N ASP A 41 -3.02 -17.99 7.18
CA ASP A 41 -2.78 -18.67 8.46
C ASP A 41 -1.86 -17.86 9.39
N GLY A 42 -2.06 -16.53 9.43
CA GLY A 42 -1.25 -15.59 10.20
C GLY A 42 0.17 -15.35 9.68
N ARG A 43 0.55 -15.89 8.52
CA ARG A 43 1.88 -15.74 7.92
C ARG A 43 1.83 -14.92 6.65
N SER A 44 2.74 -13.96 6.51
CA SER A 44 2.93 -13.24 5.24
C SER A 44 3.52 -14.20 4.21
N VAL A 45 2.85 -14.36 3.08
CA VAL A 45 3.32 -15.19 1.95
C VAL A 45 3.82 -14.35 0.78
N ASP A 46 3.41 -13.07 0.72
CA ASP A 46 3.85 -12.12 -0.31
C ASP A 46 3.72 -10.67 0.22
N THR A 47 4.46 -9.72 -0.36
CA THR A 47 4.38 -8.29 -0.05
C THR A 47 4.96 -7.43 -1.19
N THR A 48 4.42 -6.23 -1.37
CA THR A 48 4.78 -5.37 -2.52
C THR A 48 6.13 -4.67 -2.39
N MET A 49 6.59 -4.36 -1.17
CA MET A 49 7.93 -3.78 -1.01
C MET A 49 8.99 -4.89 -1.05
N GLY A 50 10.08 -4.60 -1.76
CA GLY A 50 11.17 -5.54 -2.02
C GLY A 50 12.34 -5.42 -1.06
N PHE A 51 13.54 -5.33 -1.64
CA PHE A 51 14.80 -5.13 -0.92
C PHE A 51 14.82 -3.81 -0.15
N THR A 52 14.32 -2.74 -0.77
CA THR A 52 14.10 -1.43 -0.13
C THR A 52 12.61 -1.12 -0.06
N PRO A 53 12.21 -0.08 0.69
CA PRO A 53 10.85 0.43 0.69
C PRO A 53 10.41 1.11 -0.61
N LEU A 54 11.25 1.18 -1.66
CA LEU A 54 10.92 1.87 -2.90
C LEU A 54 9.91 1.09 -3.77
N ALA A 55 10.07 -0.23 -3.85
CA ALA A 55 9.28 -1.07 -4.76
C ALA A 55 7.79 -1.16 -4.36
N GLY A 56 6.96 -1.42 -5.36
CA GLY A 56 5.53 -1.68 -5.21
C GLY A 56 4.67 -0.47 -5.59
N LEU A 57 3.92 0.02 -4.61
CA LEU A 57 2.86 1.01 -4.84
C LEU A 57 3.41 2.40 -5.15
N VAL A 58 2.61 3.20 -5.85
CA VAL A 58 2.76 4.66 -5.86
C VAL A 58 2.59 5.17 -4.43
N MET A 59 3.49 6.05 -3.98
CA MET A 59 3.47 6.60 -2.62
C MET A 59 3.48 8.13 -2.66
N ALA A 60 3.69 8.79 -1.51
CA ALA A 60 3.72 10.25 -1.45
C ALA A 60 4.82 10.84 -2.36
N SER A 61 6.07 10.47 -2.12
CA SER A 61 7.24 10.96 -2.88
C SER A 61 8.00 9.88 -3.63
N ARG A 62 7.74 8.61 -3.30
CA ARG A 62 8.39 7.44 -3.91
C ARG A 62 7.67 6.99 -5.16
N SER A 63 8.42 6.60 -6.18
CA SER A 63 7.88 6.14 -7.47
C SER A 63 7.00 4.90 -7.35
N GLY A 64 7.36 3.97 -6.46
CA GLY A 64 6.89 2.60 -6.60
C GLY A 64 7.61 1.91 -7.77
N ASP A 65 6.96 0.89 -8.32
CA ASP A 65 7.51 0.15 -9.45
C ASP A 65 7.55 0.99 -10.74
N VAL A 66 8.73 0.99 -11.36
CA VAL A 66 9.00 1.58 -12.67
C VAL A 66 9.74 0.58 -13.54
N ASP A 67 9.71 0.77 -14.87
CA ASP A 67 10.47 -0.06 -15.80
C ASP A 67 11.98 0.08 -15.54
N PRO A 68 12.75 -1.01 -15.30
CA PRO A 68 14.21 -0.92 -15.20
C PRO A 68 14.88 -0.30 -16.45
N GLY A 69 14.26 -0.42 -17.63
CA GLY A 69 14.70 0.23 -18.85
C GLY A 69 14.65 1.77 -18.78
N LEU A 70 13.70 2.34 -18.04
CA LEU A 70 13.65 3.79 -17.74
C LEU A 70 14.90 4.24 -17.01
N LEU A 71 15.34 3.46 -16.01
CA LEU A 71 16.53 3.78 -15.21
C LEU A 71 17.78 3.80 -16.09
N VAL A 72 17.95 2.79 -16.94
CA VAL A 72 19.07 2.72 -17.91
C VAL A 72 19.02 3.88 -18.90
N TRP A 73 17.83 4.29 -19.33
CA TRP A 73 17.65 5.41 -20.23
C TRP A 73 18.06 6.75 -19.59
N LEU A 74 17.63 7.01 -18.34
CA LEU A 74 17.98 8.22 -17.59
C LEU A 74 19.49 8.35 -17.34
N LEU A 75 20.14 7.25 -16.97
CA LEU A 75 21.61 7.23 -16.79
C LEU A 75 22.33 7.55 -18.11
N LYS A 76 21.86 7.01 -19.24
CA LYS A 76 22.41 7.34 -20.57
C LYS A 76 22.14 8.78 -20.99
N ALA A 77 21.06 9.38 -20.49
CA ALA A 77 20.75 10.80 -20.70
C ALA A 77 21.63 11.74 -19.85
N GLY A 78 22.42 11.20 -18.93
CA GLY A 78 23.44 11.95 -18.18
C GLY A 78 23.11 12.19 -16.71
N LEU A 79 22.02 11.63 -16.18
CA LEU A 79 21.75 11.69 -14.74
C LEU A 79 22.81 10.88 -13.97
N SER A 80 23.25 11.40 -12.83
CA SER A 80 24.05 10.62 -11.89
C SER A 80 23.20 9.57 -11.19
N VAL A 81 23.87 8.60 -10.55
CA VAL A 81 23.17 7.58 -9.75
C VAL A 81 22.44 8.23 -8.57
N GLU A 82 23.05 9.25 -7.96
CA GLU A 82 22.49 10.01 -6.84
C GLU A 82 21.26 10.82 -7.27
N GLU A 83 21.29 11.48 -8.44
CA GLU A 83 20.13 12.19 -8.99
C GLU A 83 18.98 11.23 -9.30
N LEU A 84 19.30 10.04 -9.81
CA LEU A 84 18.30 9.00 -10.08
C LEU A 84 17.67 8.48 -8.79
N GLU A 85 18.47 8.18 -7.78
CA GLU A 85 18.01 7.71 -6.47
C GLU A 85 17.12 8.76 -5.79
N ASP A 86 17.57 10.01 -5.75
CA ASP A 86 16.81 11.13 -5.19
C ASP A 86 15.50 11.37 -5.94
N GLY A 87 15.54 11.27 -7.26
CA GLY A 87 14.36 11.32 -8.12
C GLY A 87 13.31 10.27 -7.76
N LEU A 88 13.74 9.03 -7.53
CA LEU A 88 12.86 7.90 -7.20
C LEU A 88 12.33 7.94 -5.77
N GLU A 89 13.12 8.43 -4.80
CA GLU A 89 12.77 8.44 -3.38
C GLU A 89 11.98 9.69 -2.94
N HIS A 90 12.30 10.85 -3.52
CA HIS A 90 11.80 12.14 -3.02
C HIS A 90 11.00 12.97 -4.05
N HIS A 91 11.21 12.74 -5.35
CA HIS A 91 10.63 13.58 -6.41
C HIS A 91 9.69 12.84 -7.37
N SER A 92 9.22 11.66 -6.97
CA SER A 92 8.28 10.83 -7.72
C SER A 92 6.94 10.71 -6.96
N GLY A 93 6.16 9.66 -7.26
CA GLY A 93 4.90 9.40 -6.58
C GLY A 93 3.86 10.49 -6.83
N LEU A 94 3.01 10.75 -5.83
CA LEU A 94 2.03 11.84 -5.89
C LEU A 94 2.70 13.21 -6.00
N THR A 95 3.83 13.42 -5.33
CA THR A 95 4.61 14.66 -5.42
C THR A 95 5.05 14.93 -6.85
N GLY A 96 5.63 13.94 -7.53
CA GLY A 96 6.07 14.09 -8.92
C GLY A 96 4.91 14.31 -9.90
N LEU A 97 3.73 13.80 -9.59
CA LEU A 97 2.53 13.92 -10.44
C LEU A 97 1.74 15.22 -10.20
N THR A 98 1.78 15.77 -8.99
CA THR A 98 0.84 16.83 -8.57
C THR A 98 1.50 18.01 -7.85
N GLY A 99 2.80 17.93 -7.56
CA GLY A 99 3.53 18.91 -6.75
C GLY A 99 3.41 18.70 -5.24
N THR A 100 2.53 17.80 -4.76
CA THR A 100 2.37 17.49 -3.33
C THR A 100 2.21 15.99 -3.08
N GLY A 101 2.74 15.53 -1.95
CA GLY A 101 2.59 14.15 -1.49
C GLY A 101 1.39 13.94 -0.57
N ASP A 102 0.67 15.01 -0.18
CA ASP A 102 -0.48 14.92 0.70
C ASP A 102 -1.74 14.52 -0.08
N MET A 103 -2.20 13.29 0.12
CA MET A 103 -3.40 12.76 -0.53
C MET A 103 -4.64 13.64 -0.33
N ARG A 104 -4.75 14.38 0.78
CA ARG A 104 -5.89 15.27 1.04
C ARG A 104 -5.88 16.47 0.11
N GLU A 105 -4.70 17.04 -0.13
CA GLU A 105 -4.52 18.15 -1.07
C GLU A 105 -4.77 17.68 -2.50
N VAL A 106 -4.23 16.52 -2.88
CA VAL A 106 -4.49 15.90 -4.20
C VAL A 106 -5.98 15.67 -4.41
N ARG A 107 -6.70 15.15 -3.41
CA ARG A 107 -8.15 14.93 -3.48
C ARG A 107 -8.92 16.22 -3.68
N ALA A 108 -8.63 17.25 -2.89
CA ALA A 108 -9.28 18.55 -3.01
C ALA A 108 -9.04 19.18 -4.39
N ALA A 109 -7.81 19.06 -4.92
CA ALA A 109 -7.47 19.55 -6.25
C ALA A 109 -8.20 18.77 -7.36
N ALA A 110 -8.33 17.46 -7.23
CA ALA A 110 -9.10 16.64 -8.17
C ALA A 110 -10.59 17.00 -8.16
N GLU A 111 -11.17 17.25 -6.97
CA GLU A 111 -12.55 17.69 -6.81
C GLU A 111 -12.82 19.07 -7.41
N SER A 112 -11.81 19.95 -7.46
CA SER A 112 -11.88 21.23 -8.17
C SER A 112 -11.54 21.13 -9.67
N GLY A 113 -11.35 19.92 -10.20
CA GLY A 113 -11.14 19.66 -11.63
C GLY A 113 -9.70 19.82 -12.12
N HIS A 114 -8.70 19.83 -11.24
CA HIS A 114 -7.29 19.84 -11.67
C HIS A 114 -6.94 18.52 -12.35
N HIS A 115 -6.56 18.60 -13.63
CA HIS A 115 -6.30 17.45 -14.48
C HIS A 115 -5.24 16.50 -13.90
N ASP A 116 -4.10 17.04 -13.48
CA ASP A 116 -2.98 16.22 -12.97
C ASP A 116 -3.34 15.51 -11.66
N ALA A 117 -4.14 16.15 -10.81
CA ALA A 117 -4.62 15.55 -9.56
C ALA A 117 -5.60 14.40 -9.83
N VAL A 118 -6.51 14.57 -10.80
CA VAL A 118 -7.41 13.49 -11.24
C VAL A 118 -6.59 12.31 -11.78
N LEU A 119 -5.65 12.58 -12.69
CA LEU A 119 -4.77 11.55 -13.26
C LEU A 119 -3.95 10.83 -12.18
N ALA A 120 -3.41 11.56 -11.20
CA ALA A 120 -2.64 10.98 -10.12
C ALA A 120 -3.48 10.00 -9.27
N LEU A 121 -4.71 10.35 -8.94
CA LEU A 121 -5.63 9.45 -8.23
C LEU A 121 -6.01 8.22 -9.05
N GLU A 122 -6.20 8.39 -10.36
CA GLU A 122 -6.46 7.27 -11.28
C GLU A 122 -5.28 6.31 -11.34
N ILE A 123 -4.05 6.82 -11.49
CA ILE A 123 -2.82 6.03 -11.47
C ILE A 123 -2.66 5.30 -10.13
N TYR A 124 -2.82 6.03 -9.02
CA TYR A 124 -2.72 5.46 -7.67
C TYR A 124 -3.71 4.31 -7.48
N THR A 125 -4.98 4.55 -7.81
CA THR A 125 -6.05 3.55 -7.68
C THR A 125 -5.83 2.36 -8.60
N HIS A 126 -5.38 2.60 -9.84
CA HIS A 126 -5.07 1.54 -10.79
C HIS A 126 -3.95 0.63 -10.27
N ARG A 127 -2.84 1.20 -9.82
CA ARG A 127 -1.70 0.45 -9.26
C ARG A 127 -2.09 -0.30 -7.99
N LEU A 128 -2.89 0.31 -7.12
CA LEU A 128 -3.39 -0.34 -5.92
C LEU A 128 -4.27 -1.57 -6.26
N ARG A 129 -5.19 -1.45 -7.23
CA ARG A 129 -6.02 -2.59 -7.67
C ARG A 129 -5.18 -3.72 -8.29
N GLN A 130 -4.18 -3.38 -9.11
CA GLN A 130 -3.25 -4.36 -9.68
C GLN A 130 -2.51 -5.11 -8.58
N ALA A 131 -1.95 -4.39 -7.61
CA ALA A 131 -1.21 -4.98 -6.51
C ALA A 131 -2.10 -5.87 -5.62
N ILE A 132 -3.34 -5.45 -5.30
CA ILE A 132 -4.28 -6.30 -4.56
C ILE A 132 -4.60 -7.58 -5.33
N SER A 133 -4.79 -7.47 -6.65
CA SER A 133 -5.05 -8.64 -7.51
C SER A 133 -3.87 -9.61 -7.54
N ALA A 134 -2.63 -9.09 -7.55
CA ALA A 134 -1.43 -9.92 -7.43
C ALA A 134 -1.36 -10.63 -6.07
N MET A 135 -1.64 -9.92 -4.97
CA MET A 135 -1.68 -10.54 -3.63
C MET A 135 -2.77 -11.62 -3.54
N ALA A 136 -3.95 -11.38 -4.14
CA ALA A 136 -5.01 -12.37 -4.21
C ALA A 136 -4.58 -13.60 -5.04
N ALA A 137 -3.83 -13.40 -6.13
CA ALA A 137 -3.27 -14.51 -6.91
C ALA A 137 -2.27 -15.33 -6.07
N SER A 138 -1.37 -14.69 -5.32
CA SER A 138 -0.42 -15.35 -4.41
C SER A 138 -1.12 -16.17 -3.32
N LEU A 139 -2.34 -15.81 -2.94
CA LEU A 139 -3.18 -16.52 -1.96
C LEU A 139 -4.07 -17.61 -2.57
N GLY A 140 -4.21 -17.65 -3.90
CA GLY A 140 -5.23 -18.47 -4.57
C GLY A 140 -6.67 -17.98 -4.33
N GLY A 141 -6.83 -16.67 -4.14
CA GLY A 141 -8.09 -15.97 -3.84
C GLY A 141 -7.99 -15.13 -2.56
N VAL A 142 -9.02 -14.33 -2.27
CA VAL A 142 -9.06 -13.42 -1.12
C VAL A 142 -10.37 -13.53 -0.38
N ASP A 143 -10.32 -13.61 0.95
CA ASP A 143 -11.51 -13.60 1.81
C ASP A 143 -11.72 -12.23 2.44
N LEU A 144 -10.65 -11.63 2.96
CA LEU A 144 -10.67 -10.33 3.64
C LEU A 144 -9.76 -9.32 2.94
N LEU A 145 -10.27 -8.12 2.70
CA LEU A 145 -9.47 -6.96 2.32
C LEU A 145 -9.43 -5.99 3.50
N VAL A 146 -8.24 -5.58 3.92
CA VAL A 146 -8.05 -4.77 5.13
C VAL A 146 -7.32 -3.49 4.79
N PHE A 147 -7.93 -2.35 5.07
CA PHE A 147 -7.29 -1.05 4.93
C PHE A 147 -6.78 -0.55 6.29
N THR A 148 -5.55 -0.04 6.30
CA THR A 148 -4.91 0.56 7.47
C THR A 148 -3.94 1.67 7.04
N GLY A 149 -3.38 2.43 7.98
CA GLY A 149 -2.50 3.55 7.70
C GLY A 149 -3.27 4.83 7.39
N GLY A 150 -2.56 5.96 7.36
CA GLY A 150 -3.18 7.29 7.31
C GLY A 150 -4.17 7.49 6.16
N VAL A 151 -3.84 7.07 4.94
CA VAL A 151 -4.75 7.14 3.79
C VAL A 151 -5.80 6.04 3.87
N GLY A 152 -5.38 4.81 4.19
CA GLY A 152 -6.26 3.64 4.21
C GLY A 152 -7.40 3.77 5.22
N GLU A 153 -7.17 4.44 6.34
CA GLU A 153 -8.17 4.70 7.38
C GLU A 153 -9.12 5.85 7.03
N ASN A 154 -8.59 6.93 6.43
CA ASN A 154 -9.32 8.19 6.32
C ASN A 154 -9.95 8.44 4.94
N ASP A 155 -9.48 7.80 3.87
CA ASP A 155 -10.05 8.00 2.53
C ASP A 155 -11.09 6.93 2.17
N ALA A 156 -12.34 7.21 2.51
CA ALA A 156 -13.45 6.32 2.19
C ALA A 156 -13.73 6.20 0.69
N THR A 157 -13.43 7.24 -0.10
CA THR A 157 -13.73 7.19 -1.54
C THR A 157 -12.75 6.28 -2.25
N LEU A 158 -11.46 6.43 -1.95
CA LEU A 158 -10.43 5.52 -2.45
C LEU A 158 -10.78 4.05 -2.15
N ARG A 159 -11.19 3.76 -0.91
CA ARG A 159 -11.61 2.40 -0.53
C ARG A 159 -12.78 1.91 -1.39
N ASN A 160 -13.82 2.73 -1.56
CA ASN A 160 -14.98 2.38 -2.37
C ASN A 160 -14.59 2.13 -3.83
N ASP A 161 -13.77 3.00 -4.42
CA ASP A 161 -13.31 2.86 -5.78
C ASP A 161 -12.51 1.56 -5.94
N VAL A 162 -11.55 1.29 -5.05
CA VAL A 162 -10.77 0.06 -5.06
C VAL A 162 -11.66 -1.17 -4.96
N VAL A 163 -12.58 -1.22 -3.98
CA VAL A 163 -13.46 -2.36 -3.74
C VAL A 163 -14.40 -2.60 -4.92
N ASN A 164 -15.02 -1.55 -5.46
CA ASN A 164 -15.92 -1.65 -6.61
C ASN A 164 -15.18 -2.19 -7.84
N GLY A 165 -13.96 -1.70 -8.09
CA GLY A 165 -13.13 -2.17 -9.20
C GLY A 165 -12.61 -3.60 -9.04
N LEU A 166 -12.72 -4.19 -7.85
CA LEU A 166 -12.26 -5.54 -7.52
C LEU A 166 -13.42 -6.49 -7.17
N ALA A 167 -14.66 -6.10 -7.41
CA ALA A 167 -15.85 -6.91 -7.07
C ALA A 167 -15.80 -8.32 -7.66
N PHE A 168 -15.16 -8.50 -8.82
CA PHE A 168 -14.98 -9.79 -9.49
C PHE A 168 -14.11 -10.79 -8.71
N LEU A 169 -13.34 -10.35 -7.71
CA LEU A 169 -12.51 -11.22 -6.87
C LEU A 169 -13.30 -11.96 -5.77
N GLY A 170 -14.57 -11.60 -5.55
CA GLY A 170 -15.41 -12.27 -4.55
C GLY A 170 -14.97 -12.04 -3.09
N ILE A 171 -14.43 -10.85 -2.78
CA ILE A 171 -14.04 -10.46 -1.43
C ILE A 171 -15.27 -10.57 -0.50
N LYS A 172 -15.15 -11.34 0.59
CA LYS A 172 -16.28 -11.61 1.49
C LYS A 172 -16.54 -10.46 2.44
N GLN A 173 -15.47 -9.88 3.00
CA GLN A 173 -15.59 -8.73 3.90
C GLN A 173 -14.43 -7.75 3.69
N VAL A 174 -14.73 -6.48 3.90
CA VAL A 174 -13.76 -5.38 3.90
C VAL A 174 -13.73 -4.77 5.29
N HIS A 175 -12.53 -4.63 5.86
CA HIS A 175 -12.35 -4.06 7.20
C HIS A 175 -11.42 -2.84 7.13
N VAL A 176 -11.71 -1.85 7.98
CA VAL A 176 -10.78 -0.75 8.24
C VAL A 176 -10.22 -0.96 9.65
N VAL A 177 -8.92 -1.16 9.76
CA VAL A 177 -8.25 -1.37 11.04
C VAL A 177 -7.29 -0.23 11.28
N ARG A 178 -7.47 0.45 12.41
CA ARG A 178 -6.55 1.50 12.83
C ARG A 178 -5.16 0.93 13.10
N ALA A 179 -4.14 1.54 12.53
CA ALA A 179 -2.75 1.19 12.75
C ALA A 179 -2.41 1.33 14.24
N ARG A 180 -1.84 0.26 14.82
CA ARG A 180 -1.43 0.16 16.23
C ARG A 180 -0.10 -0.57 16.35
N GLU A 181 0.90 -0.10 15.61
CA GLU A 181 2.26 -0.64 15.66
C GLU A 181 2.82 -0.57 17.09
N ASP A 182 2.43 0.45 17.86
CA ASP A 182 2.75 0.63 19.29
C ASP A 182 2.36 -0.58 20.14
N LEU A 183 1.13 -1.07 19.98
CA LEU A 183 0.64 -2.25 20.69
C LEU A 183 1.37 -3.53 20.27
N GLU A 184 1.68 -3.65 18.97
CA GLU A 184 2.42 -4.79 18.44
C GLU A 184 3.86 -4.83 19.00
N ILE A 185 4.53 -3.68 19.06
CA ILE A 185 5.86 -3.54 19.68
C ILE A 185 5.78 -3.91 21.17
N ALA A 186 4.85 -3.32 21.92
CA ALA A 186 4.68 -3.60 23.35
C ALA A 186 4.41 -5.08 23.63
N GLY A 187 3.56 -5.72 22.81
CA GLY A 187 3.25 -7.15 22.89
C GLY A 187 4.48 -8.04 22.66
N ARG A 188 5.25 -7.76 21.60
CA ARG A 188 6.48 -8.50 21.28
C ARG A 188 7.56 -8.32 22.33
N THR A 189 7.76 -7.10 22.83
CA THR A 189 8.70 -6.83 23.94
C THR A 189 8.32 -7.62 25.19
N ARG A 190 7.04 -7.64 25.57
CA ARG A 190 6.56 -8.43 26.72
C ARG A 190 6.80 -9.93 26.53
N ALA A 191 6.62 -10.45 25.33
CA ALA A 191 6.87 -11.87 25.04
C ALA A 191 8.37 -12.21 25.15
N ALA A 192 9.25 -11.34 24.65
CA ALA A 192 10.70 -11.53 24.73
C ALA A 192 11.23 -11.46 26.17
N LEU A 193 10.69 -10.56 27.01
CA LEU A 193 11.08 -10.43 28.42
C LEU A 193 10.59 -11.59 29.32
N ARG A 194 9.73 -12.47 28.81
CA ARG A 194 9.22 -13.65 29.54
C ARG A 194 9.96 -14.94 29.18
N GLN A 195 10.91 -14.88 28.24
CA GLN A 195 11.83 -15.98 27.90
C GLN A 195 13.07 -15.89 28.78
#